data_AF-A0A949ZG22-F1
#
_entry.id   AF-A0A949ZG22-F1
#
_cell.length_a   1.000
_cell.length_b   1.000
_cell.length_c   1.000
_cell.angle_alpha   90.00
_cell.angle_beta   90.00
_cell.angle_gamma   90.00
#
_symmetry.space_group_name_H-M   'P 1'
#
loop_
_entity.id
_entity.type
_entity.pdbx_description
1 polymer ?
#
loop_
_entity_poly.entity_id
_entity_poly.type
_entity_poly.pdbx_seq_one_letter_code
_entity_poly.pdbx_strand_id
1 'polypeptide(L)' 'MTRTNVVIGDHSFMPPRLHQPPPDAVVRALVRAGVSMPTALAMEWYKAVEILELLRNERLASQPLSAPAARDTI' A
#
# COMPACT_ATOMS: atom_id res chain seq x y z
N MET A 1 35.12 -47.16 4.17
CA MET A 1 34.43 -46.14 5.00
C MET A 1 33.69 -45.20 4.06
N THR A 2 32.41 -45.47 3.80
CA THR A 2 31.60 -44.73 2.82
C THR A 2 30.93 -43.56 3.54
N ARG A 3 31.31 -42.33 3.19
CA ARG A 3 30.77 -41.11 3.80
C ARG A 3 29.52 -40.71 3.01
N THR A 4 28.36 -41.12 3.52
CA THR A 4 27.05 -40.70 2.99
C THR A 4 26.85 -39.22 3.32
N ASN A 5 27.10 -38.34 2.36
CA ASN A 5 26.69 -36.93 2.46
C ASN A 5 25.17 -36.88 2.29
N VAL A 6 24.47 -36.74 3.42
CA VAL A 6 23.04 -36.38 3.43
C VAL A 6 22.95 -34.95 2.90
N VAL A 7 22.51 -34.81 1.65
CA VAL A 7 22.08 -33.53 1.09
C VAL A 7 20.76 -33.20 1.77
N ILE A 8 20.84 -32.48 2.89
CA ILE A 8 19.67 -31.91 3.56
C ILE A 8 19.02 -30.96 2.56
N GLY A 9 17.74 -31.23 2.28
CA GLY A 9 16.97 -30.64 1.20
C GLY A 9 17.08 -29.12 1.13
N ASP A 10 17.11 -28.67 -0.12
CA ASP A 10 16.95 -27.30 -0.58
C ASP A 10 15.68 -26.68 0.02
N HIS A 11 15.78 -26.10 1.22
CA HIS A 11 14.81 -25.12 1.70
C HIS A 11 15.09 -23.83 0.96
N SER A 12 14.56 -23.76 -0.26
CA SER A 12 14.37 -22.57 -1.09
C SER A 12 14.82 -21.29 -0.38
N PHE A 13 16.11 -20.97 -0.53
CA PHE A 13 16.65 -19.68 -0.13
C PHE A 13 16.13 -18.68 -1.16
N MET A 14 14.82 -18.40 -1.15
CA MET A 14 14.28 -17.26 -1.88
C MET A 14 15.04 -16.06 -1.33
N PRO A 15 15.83 -15.34 -2.14
CA PRO A 15 16.44 -14.11 -1.66
C PRO A 15 15.33 -13.24 -1.08
N PRO A 16 15.57 -12.52 0.03
CA PRO A 16 14.57 -11.60 0.56
C PRO A 16 14.15 -10.71 -0.61
N ARG A 17 12.84 -10.70 -0.93
CA ARG A 17 12.32 -9.84 -1.98
C ARG A 17 12.79 -8.43 -1.60
N LEU A 18 13.66 -7.84 -2.43
CA LEU A 18 14.18 -6.50 -2.19
C LEU A 18 12.99 -5.62 -1.87
N HIS A 19 13.03 -4.95 -0.70
CA HIS A 19 12.06 -3.90 -0.37
C HIS A 19 12.03 -2.94 -1.56
N GLN A 20 10.88 -2.90 -2.25
CA GLN A 20 10.67 -1.96 -3.34
C GLN A 20 9.93 -0.78 -2.76
N PRO A 21 10.63 0.35 -2.51
CA PRO A 21 9.97 1.53 -2.03
C PRO A 21 8.92 1.99 -3.05
N PRO A 22 7.87 2.69 -2.60
CA PRO A 22 6.85 3.15 -3.52
C PRO A 22 7.45 4.25 -4.42
N PRO A 23 7.19 4.23 -5.74
CA PRO A 23 7.34 5.37 -6.64
C PRO A 23 6.83 6.66 -6.04
N ASP A 24 7.52 7.75 -6.34
CA ASP A 24 7.24 9.08 -5.78
C ASP A 24 5.79 9.54 -5.97
N ALA A 25 5.14 9.12 -7.06
CA ALA A 25 3.74 9.46 -7.31
C ALA A 25 2.81 8.93 -6.20
N VAL A 26 3.04 7.70 -5.73
CA VAL A 26 2.26 7.08 -4.65
C VAL A 26 2.65 7.66 -3.30
N VAL A 27 3.94 7.90 -3.05
CA VAL A 27 4.39 8.59 -1.82
C VAL A 27 3.71 9.96 -1.70
N ARG A 28 3.70 10.78 -2.76
CA ARG A 28 3.01 12.08 -2.77
C ARG A 28 1.51 11.95 -2.55
N ALA A 29 0.89 10.90 -3.08
CA ALA A 29 -0.55 10.66 -2.89
C ALA A 29 -0.87 10.28 -1.44
N LEU A 30 -0.07 9.42 -0.83
CA LEU A 30 -0.18 9.04 0.59
C LEU A 30 0.05 10.24 1.51
N VAL A 31 1.07 11.07 1.23
CA VAL A 31 1.33 12.29 2.00
C VAL A 31 0.17 13.27 1.91
N ARG A 32 -0.41 13.47 0.72
CA ARG A 32 -1.64 14.27 0.55
C ARG A 32 -2.85 13.70 1.30
N ALA A 33 -2.89 12.40 1.51
CA ALA A 33 -3.91 11.73 2.30
C ALA A 33 -3.63 11.77 3.83
N GLY A 34 -2.52 12.39 4.26
CA GLY A 34 -2.18 12.56 5.68
C GLY A 34 -1.19 11.55 6.23
N VAL A 35 -0.65 10.64 5.41
CA VAL A 35 0.40 9.71 5.83
C VAL A 35 1.74 10.45 5.93
N SER A 36 2.51 10.20 6.98
CA SER A 36 3.83 10.86 7.11
C SER A 36 4.80 10.41 6.00
N MET A 37 5.66 11.32 5.54
CA MET A 37 6.68 11.02 4.53
C MET A 37 7.58 9.81 4.90
N PRO A 38 8.16 9.70 6.12
CA PRO A 38 8.98 8.54 6.47
C PRO A 38 8.17 7.24 6.48
N THR A 39 6.91 7.29 6.90
CA THR A 39 6.01 6.12 6.83
C THR A 39 5.77 5.70 5.38
N ALA A 40 5.47 6.65 4.49
CA ALA A 40 5.20 6.36 3.08
C ALA A 40 6.44 5.76 2.36
N LEU A 41 7.64 6.23 2.66
CA LEU A 41 8.88 5.70 2.08
C LEU A 41 9.27 4.31 2.62
N ALA A 42 8.89 3.99 3.87
CA ALA A 42 9.17 2.70 4.48
C ALA A 42 8.22 1.58 4.00
N MET A 43 7.14 1.92 3.29
CA MET A 43 6.17 0.94 2.80
C MET A 43 6.71 0.13 1.61
N GLU A 44 6.25 -1.12 1.51
CA GLU A 44 6.33 -1.86 0.25
C GLU A 44 5.40 -1.22 -0.78
N TRP A 45 5.86 -1.10 -2.03
CA TRP A 45 5.09 -0.54 -3.14
C TRP A 45 3.64 -1.07 -3.21
N TYR A 46 3.47 -2.39 -3.16
CA TYR A 46 2.14 -3.00 -3.32
C TYR A 46 1.19 -2.61 -2.17
N LYS A 47 1.68 -2.56 -0.93
CA LYS A 47 0.90 -2.13 0.23
C LYS A 47 0.56 -0.65 0.16
N ALA A 48 1.49 0.17 -0.34
CA ALA A 48 1.27 1.61 -0.51
C ALA A 48 0.13 1.89 -1.51
N VAL A 49 0.02 1.10 -2.58
CA VAL A 49 -1.08 1.17 -3.54
C VAL A 49 -2.40 0.74 -2.90
N GLU A 50 -2.44 -0.41 -2.21
CA GLU A 50 -3.64 -0.91 -1.52
C GLU A 50 -4.18 0.11 -0.51
N ILE A 51 -3.30 0.71 0.30
CA ILE A 51 -3.68 1.73 1.27
C ILE A 51 -4.24 2.97 0.59
N LEU A 52 -3.65 3.40 -0.52
CA LEU A 52 -4.15 4.55 -1.27
C LEU A 52 -5.55 4.28 -1.84
N GLU A 53 -5.81 3.07 -2.33
CA GLU A 53 -7.13 2.66 -2.79
C GLU A 53 -8.15 2.63 -1.66
N LEU A 54 -7.78 2.08 -0.49
CA LEU A 54 -8.62 2.10 0.71
C LEU A 54 -8.97 3.52 1.13
N LEU A 55 -7.98 4.41 1.23
CA LEU A 55 -8.20 5.82 1.60
C LEU A 55 -9.10 6.56 0.59
N ARG A 56 -8.97 6.24 -0.70
CA ARG A 56 -9.85 6.78 -1.73
C ARG A 56 -11.28 6.30 -1.55
N ASN A 57 -11.48 5.01 -1.28
CA ASN A 57 -12.81 4.43 -1.08
C ASN A 57 -13.50 4.97 0.18
N GLU A 58 -12.76 5.10 1.28
CA GLU A 58 -13.26 5.71 2.52
C GLU A 58 -13.66 7.18 2.32
N ARG A 59 -12.88 7.94 1.53
CA ARG A 59 -13.23 9.32 1.19
C ARG A 59 -14.51 9.41 0.36
N LEU A 60 -14.71 8.48 -0.57
CA LEU A 60 -15.94 8.40 -1.36
C LEU A 60 -17.14 8.01 -0.50
N ALA A 61 -16.96 7.06 0.42
CA ALA A 61 -18.00 6.62 1.35
C ALA A 61 -18.37 7.69 2.39
N SER A 62 -17.38 8.50 2.81
CA SER A 62 -17.56 9.58 3.79
C SER A 62 -18.04 10.89 3.17
N GLN A 63 -18.16 10.98 1.85
CA GLN A 63 -18.68 12.18 1.21
C GLN A 63 -20.19 12.21 1.45
N PRO A 64 -20.71 13.16 2.26
CA PRO A 64 -22.14 13.29 2.41
C PRO A 64 -22.71 13.54 1.02
N LEU A 65 -23.73 12.77 0.64
CA LEU A 65 -24.56 13.04 -0.53
C LEU A 65 -25.00 14.50 -0.39
N SER A 66 -24.32 15.43 -1.06
CA SER A 66 -24.75 16.82 -1.11
C SER A 66 -26.09 16.78 -1.82
N ALA A 67 -27.16 16.74 -1.02
CA ALA A 67 -28.51 16.90 -1.51
C ALA A 67 -28.48 18.16 -2.37
N PRO A 68 -28.96 18.11 -3.63
CA PRO A 68 -29.07 19.32 -4.42
C PRO A 68 -29.89 20.30 -3.60
N ALA A 69 -29.27 21.44 -3.27
CA ALA A 69 -29.87 22.49 -2.47
C ALA A 69 -31.33 22.66 -2.90
N ALA A 70 -32.25 22.46 -1.95
CA ALA A 70 -33.64 22.79 -2.13
C ALA A 70 -33.68 24.22 -2.68
N ARG A 71 -33.95 24.34 -3.98
CA ARG A 71 -34.23 25.62 -4.61
C ARG A 71 -35.58 26.04 -4.08
N ASP A 72 -35.57 26.67 -2.91
CA ASP A 72 -36.62 27.56 -2.46
C ASP A 72 -36.81 28.61 -3.56
N THR A 73 -37.77 28.33 -4.44
CA THR A 73 -38.29 29.30 -5.40
C THR A 73 -39.63 29.71 -4.83
N ILE A 74 -39.66 30.95 -4.37
CA ILE A 74 -40.83 31.72 -3.93
C ILE A 74 -41.76 31.93 -5.13
#